data_AF-A0A1R4JA22-F1
#
_entry.id   AF-A0A1R4JA22-F1
#
_cell.length_a   1.000
_cell.length_b   1.000
_cell.length_c   1.000
_cell.angle_alpha   90.00
_cell.angle_beta   90.00
_cell.angle_gamma   90.00
#
_symmetry.space_group_name_H-M   'P 1'
#
loop_
_entity.id
_entity.type
_entity.pdbx_description
1 polymer ?
#
loop_
_entity_poly.entity_id
_entity_poly.type
_entity_poly.pdbx_seq_one_letter_code
_entity_poly.pdbx_strand_id
1 'polypeptide(L)'
;MQAAKEAGLKIEGHTQPRKRSHAYGIYLGELLVTLDAGDSPVRVKIGEVMKRVPHELTAEEQAKKRRNEYFWAPTYDHVGTGVSCFRVYTDKPTGGGTRYAETKSRTLASFVPVIIQAVQRASEAKREREERQRRWQEQRRLEEIARQDLARNRAHYEKWEGSLSMQVDAWKRADEARAFLEALELQHDEPEVRAFVTWARENLAILDPSQTLALPGGDVPKLSHLERRNLGRPRPETWARW
;
A
#
# COMPACT_ATOMS: atom_id res chain seq x y z
N MET A 1 -6.56 -24.13 32.48
CA MET A 1 -7.68 -24.59 31.61
C MET A 1 -8.98 -23.90 31.98
N GLN A 2 -9.47 -24.05 33.22
CA GLN A 2 -10.73 -23.44 33.68
C GLN A 2 -10.77 -21.90 33.51
N ALA A 3 -9.78 -21.19 34.04
CA ALA A 3 -9.71 -19.72 33.95
C ALA A 3 -9.67 -19.15 32.52
N ALA A 4 -9.10 -19.88 31.55
CA ALA A 4 -9.06 -19.43 30.15
C ALA A 4 -10.36 -19.73 29.40
N LYS A 5 -11.07 -20.82 29.78
CA LYS A 5 -12.43 -21.10 29.28
C LYS A 5 -13.44 -20.10 29.84
N GLU A 6 -13.32 -19.74 31.11
CA GLU A 6 -14.13 -18.68 31.75
C GLU A 6 -13.91 -17.31 31.10
N ALA A 7 -12.70 -17.06 30.58
CA ALA A 7 -12.37 -15.87 29.80
C ALA A 7 -12.83 -15.95 28.32
N GLY A 8 -13.57 -16.99 27.91
CA GLY A 8 -14.11 -17.14 26.55
C GLY A 8 -13.06 -17.47 25.48
N LEU A 9 -11.85 -17.87 25.86
CA LEU A 9 -10.78 -18.19 24.90
C LEU A 9 -10.92 -19.61 24.36
N LYS A 10 -10.71 -19.79 23.06
CA LYS A 10 -10.50 -21.10 22.47
C LYS A 10 -9.12 -21.60 22.87
N ILE A 11 -9.06 -22.81 23.42
CA ILE A 11 -7.83 -23.42 23.91
C ILE A 11 -7.55 -24.68 23.09
N GLU A 12 -6.43 -24.69 22.39
CA GLU A 12 -5.93 -25.88 21.70
C GLU A 12 -4.69 -26.37 22.44
N GLY A 13 -4.79 -27.54 23.05
CA GLY A 13 -3.67 -28.22 23.69
C GLY A 13 -2.86 -29.02 22.68
N HIS A 14 -1.54 -28.98 22.83
CA HIS A 14 -0.61 -29.69 21.94
C HIS A 14 0.12 -30.78 22.71
N THR A 15 0.27 -31.95 22.08
CA THR A 15 0.98 -33.08 22.66
C THR A 15 2.47 -32.77 22.76
N GLN A 16 3.01 -32.77 23.97
CA GLN A 16 4.44 -32.64 24.20
C GLN A 16 5.15 -33.93 23.78
N PRO A 17 6.19 -33.88 22.92
CA PRO A 17 6.89 -35.10 22.54
C PRO A 17 7.66 -35.65 23.74
N ARG A 18 7.72 -36.98 23.82
CA ARG A 18 8.47 -37.71 24.86
C ARG A 18 9.98 -37.47 24.80
N LYS A 19 10.50 -37.07 23.64
CA LYS A 19 11.90 -36.72 23.43
C LYS A 19 11.98 -35.26 22.96
N ARG A 20 12.93 -34.49 23.49
CA ARG A 20 13.20 -33.12 23.01
C ARG A 20 13.53 -33.20 21.51
N SER A 21 12.82 -32.44 20.67
CA SER A 21 13.19 -32.34 19.26
C SER A 21 14.43 -31.46 19.14
N HIS A 22 15.44 -31.94 18.40
CA HIS A 22 16.65 -31.16 18.10
C HIS A 22 16.40 -30.13 16.98
N ALA A 23 15.21 -30.13 16.36
CA ALA A 23 14.94 -29.47 15.10
C ALA A 23 14.62 -27.96 15.22
N TYR A 24 14.22 -27.47 16.40
CA TYR A 24 13.77 -26.08 16.57
C TYR A 24 14.57 -25.32 17.62
N GLY A 25 15.83 -25.06 17.31
CA GLY A 25 16.65 -24.08 18.03
C GLY A 25 16.97 -24.48 19.46
N ILE A 26 17.97 -23.80 20.01
CA ILE A 26 18.62 -24.09 21.28
C ILE A 26 17.73 -23.65 22.47
N TYR A 27 16.41 -23.59 22.26
CA TYR A 27 15.48 -22.83 23.08
C TYR A 27 14.18 -23.59 23.32
N LEU A 28 14.10 -24.19 24.51
CA LEU A 28 12.85 -24.44 25.23
C LEU A 28 11.90 -25.46 24.57
N GLY A 29 11.02 -26.06 25.38
CA GLY A 29 10.14 -27.15 24.97
C GLY A 29 9.17 -26.80 23.83
N GLU A 30 8.39 -27.80 23.45
CA GLU A 30 7.48 -27.71 22.31
C GLU A 30 6.24 -26.86 22.65
N LEU A 31 5.48 -26.50 21.62
CA LEU A 31 4.23 -25.75 21.81
C LEU A 31 3.32 -26.49 22.80
N LEU A 32 2.88 -25.81 23.86
CA LEU A 32 2.05 -26.40 24.91
C LEU A 32 0.58 -26.13 24.64
N VAL A 33 0.23 -24.86 24.44
CA VAL A 33 -1.14 -24.42 24.22
C VAL A 33 -1.14 -23.27 23.22
N THR A 34 -2.13 -23.26 22.33
CA THR A 34 -2.55 -22.06 21.60
C THR A 34 -3.80 -21.51 22.27
N LEU A 35 -3.77 -20.24 22.63
CA LEU A 35 -4.91 -19.47 23.13
C LEU A 35 -5.38 -18.54 22.04
N ASP A 36 -6.64 -18.65 21.63
CA ASP A 36 -7.20 -17.83 20.57
C ASP A 36 -8.47 -17.12 21.06
N ALA A 37 -8.47 -15.80 20.93
CA ALA A 37 -9.62 -14.93 21.22
C ALA A 37 -10.49 -14.65 19.98
N GLY A 38 -10.17 -15.27 18.83
CA GLY A 38 -10.92 -15.16 17.58
C GLY A 38 -10.17 -14.37 16.51
N ASP A 39 -9.38 -13.35 16.89
CA ASP A 39 -8.64 -12.54 15.93
C ASP A 39 -7.16 -12.95 15.84
N SER A 40 -6.48 -13.13 16.99
CA SER A 40 -5.03 -13.38 17.01
C SER A 40 -4.67 -14.55 17.93
N PRO A 41 -4.22 -15.70 17.37
CA PRO A 41 -3.81 -16.83 18.19
C PRO A 41 -2.49 -16.54 18.89
N VAL A 42 -2.52 -16.56 20.22
CA VAL A 42 -1.34 -16.48 21.07
C VAL A 42 -0.82 -17.88 21.36
N ARG A 43 0.43 -18.12 20.98
CA ARG A 43 1.10 -19.42 21.20
C ARG A 43 1.90 -19.37 22.48
N VAL A 44 1.70 -20.36 23.34
CA VAL A 44 2.39 -20.50 24.61
C VAL A 44 3.22 -21.77 24.59
N LYS A 45 4.53 -21.62 24.73
CA LYS A 45 5.48 -22.72 24.95
C LYS A 45 5.85 -22.80 26.42
N ILE A 46 6.08 -24.01 26.93
CA ILE A 46 6.69 -24.23 28.24
C ILE A 46 8.08 -24.81 28.04
N GLY A 47 9.03 -24.41 28.89
CA GLY A 47 10.34 -25.05 28.92
C GLY A 47 11.17 -24.59 30.09
N GLU A 48 12.44 -24.95 30.08
CA GLU A 48 13.42 -24.60 31.09
C GLU A 48 14.39 -23.50 30.63
N VAL A 49 14.67 -22.53 31.49
CA VAL A 49 15.69 -21.51 31.25
C VAL A 49 17.05 -22.18 31.05
N MET A 50 17.73 -21.81 29.97
CA MET A 50 19.06 -22.29 29.64
C MET A 50 20.10 -21.22 29.98
N LYS A 51 21.24 -21.64 30.54
CA LYS A 51 22.41 -20.80 30.76
C LYS A 51 23.48 -21.15 29.74
N ARG A 52 24.08 -20.10 29.16
CA ARG A 52 25.25 -20.23 28.28
C ARG A 52 26.50 -20.43 29.14
N VAL A 53 27.25 -21.47 28.82
CA VAL A 53 28.54 -21.81 29.43
C VAL A 53 29.56 -21.91 28.29
N PRO A 54 30.81 -21.46 28.46
CA PRO A 54 31.83 -21.66 27.44
C PRO A 54 31.89 -23.12 27.00
N HIS A 55 31.92 -23.36 25.69
CA HIS A 55 31.95 -24.72 25.16
C HIS A 55 33.32 -25.36 25.38
N GLU A 56 33.32 -26.57 25.92
CA GLU A 56 34.53 -27.39 26.02
C GLU A 56 34.57 -28.35 24.83
N LEU A 57 35.64 -28.26 24.04
CA LEU A 57 35.81 -29.14 22.87
C LEU A 57 35.74 -30.60 23.29
N THR A 58 34.89 -31.36 22.63
CA THR A 58 34.80 -32.82 22.83
C THR A 58 36.09 -33.51 22.40
N ALA A 59 36.33 -34.74 22.88
CA ALA A 59 37.51 -35.50 22.51
C ALA A 59 37.66 -35.67 20.97
N GLU A 60 36.53 -35.80 20.27
CA GLU A 60 36.48 -35.88 18.81
C GLU A 60 36.84 -34.56 18.13
N GLU A 61 36.30 -33.43 18.61
CA GLU A 61 36.63 -32.10 18.10
C GLU A 61 38.09 -31.73 18.38
N GLN A 62 38.61 -32.10 19.55
CA GLN A 62 40.03 -31.95 19.87
C GLN A 62 40.91 -32.79 18.93
N ALA A 63 40.46 -33.99 18.53
CA ALA A 63 41.18 -34.83 17.57
C ALA A 63 41.16 -34.21 16.16
N LYS A 64 40.01 -33.68 15.71
CA LYS A 64 39.87 -32.95 14.45
C LYS A 64 40.75 -31.68 14.42
N LYS A 65 40.76 -30.92 15.52
CA LYS A 65 41.64 -29.76 15.70
C LYS A 65 43.11 -30.14 15.61
N ARG A 66 43.51 -31.24 16.26
CA ARG A 66 44.90 -31.76 16.18
C ARG A 66 45.30 -32.20 14.78
N ARG A 67 44.36 -32.71 13.98
CA ARG A 67 44.57 -33.08 12.57
C ARG A 67 44.46 -31.90 11.61
N ASN A 68 44.27 -30.67 12.11
CA ASN A 68 44.09 -29.45 11.32
C ASN A 68 42.93 -29.54 10.32
N GLU A 69 41.92 -30.36 10.62
CA GLU A 69 40.71 -30.49 9.81
C GLU A 69 39.81 -29.27 10.01
N TYR A 70 39.09 -28.87 8.96
CA TYR A 70 38.08 -27.83 9.07
C TYR A 70 36.85 -28.36 9.82
N PHE A 71 36.55 -27.74 10.97
CA PHE A 71 35.32 -28.00 11.71
C PHE A 71 34.85 -26.72 12.41
N TRP A 72 33.54 -26.63 12.64
CA TRP A 72 32.92 -25.53 13.37
C TRP A 72 32.44 -26.04 14.73
N ALA A 73 33.14 -25.64 15.80
CA ALA A 73 32.68 -25.87 17.16
C ALA A 73 31.81 -24.69 17.64
N PRO A 74 30.71 -24.95 18.37
CA PRO A 74 29.96 -23.91 19.05
C PRO A 74 30.85 -23.14 20.02
N THR A 75 30.58 -21.84 20.22
CA THR A 75 31.30 -21.05 21.23
C THR A 75 30.76 -21.31 22.65
N TYR A 76 29.52 -21.78 22.78
CA TYR A 76 28.84 -21.95 24.06
C TYR A 76 28.01 -23.22 24.09
N ASP A 77 28.10 -23.94 25.20
CA ASP A 77 27.15 -24.96 25.61
C ASP A 77 25.98 -24.33 26.36
N HIS A 78 24.83 -24.98 26.28
CA HIS A 78 23.62 -24.53 26.94
C HIS A 78 23.20 -25.57 27.97
N VAL A 79 23.31 -25.20 29.25
CA VAL A 79 22.93 -26.06 30.37
C VAL A 79 21.61 -25.59 30.97
N GLY A 80 20.73 -26.54 31.32
CA GLY A 80 19.47 -26.24 31.99
C GLY A 80 19.72 -25.67 33.39
N THR A 81 18.99 -24.62 33.77
CA THR A 81 19.12 -24.00 35.11
C THR A 81 18.15 -24.58 36.13
N GLY A 82 17.31 -25.55 35.76
CA GLY A 82 16.22 -26.09 36.57
C GLY A 82 15.02 -25.16 36.74
N VAL A 83 15.01 -24.00 36.08
CA VAL A 83 13.96 -22.98 36.24
C VAL A 83 12.97 -23.07 35.09
N SER A 84 11.71 -23.36 35.38
CA SER A 84 10.65 -23.43 34.37
C SER A 84 10.25 -22.02 33.89
N CYS A 85 9.83 -21.89 32.64
CA CYS A 85 9.38 -20.64 32.04
C CYS A 85 8.30 -20.85 30.97
N PHE A 86 7.43 -19.86 30.83
CA PHE A 86 6.57 -19.70 29.66
C PHE A 86 7.22 -18.80 28.63
N ARG A 87 6.97 -19.10 27.36
CA ARG A 87 7.28 -18.19 26.25
C ARG A 87 6.03 -17.95 25.42
N VAL A 88 5.65 -16.68 25.31
CA VAL A 88 4.39 -16.24 24.73
C VAL A 88 4.65 -15.51 23.43
N TYR A 89 4.00 -15.93 22.36
CA TYR A 89 4.13 -15.36 21.01
C TYR A 89 2.78 -14.84 20.55
N THR A 90 2.65 -13.52 20.43
CA THR A 90 1.39 -12.84 20.11
C THR A 90 1.17 -12.61 18.61
N ASP A 91 2.24 -12.35 17.86
CA ASP A 91 2.14 -11.76 16.52
C ASP A 91 3.21 -12.28 15.53
N LYS A 92 4.35 -12.80 16.00
CA LYS A 92 5.36 -13.45 15.14
C LYS A 92 5.70 -14.88 15.60
N PRO A 93 5.70 -15.88 14.70
CA PRO A 93 6.12 -17.27 15.01
C PRO A 93 7.56 -17.41 15.47
N THR A 94 8.44 -16.53 14.99
CA THR A 94 9.89 -16.72 15.06
C THR A 94 10.55 -15.51 15.69
N GLY A 95 11.29 -15.74 16.78
CA GLY A 95 12.33 -14.83 17.27
C GLY A 95 12.00 -13.83 18.38
N GLY A 96 10.73 -13.58 18.73
CA GLY A 96 10.37 -12.42 19.57
C GLY A 96 9.52 -12.67 20.82
N GLY A 97 9.22 -13.92 21.18
CA GLY A 97 8.26 -14.20 22.27
C GLY A 97 8.76 -13.76 23.66
N THR A 98 7.87 -13.13 24.43
CA THR A 98 8.10 -12.69 25.81
C THR A 98 8.29 -13.89 26.74
N ARG A 99 9.34 -13.85 27.57
CA ARG A 99 9.68 -14.93 28.52
C ARG A 99 9.19 -14.58 29.93
N TYR A 100 8.47 -15.52 30.54
CA TYR A 100 8.04 -15.46 31.94
C TYR A 100 8.66 -16.64 32.70
N ALA A 101 9.71 -16.40 33.48
CA ALA A 101 10.41 -17.46 34.22
C ALA A 101 9.99 -17.48 35.69
N GLU A 102 10.01 -18.67 36.29
CA GLU A 102 9.82 -18.81 37.73
C GLU A 102 10.93 -18.12 38.51
N THR A 103 10.56 -17.65 39.68
CA THR A 103 11.47 -17.09 40.68
C THR A 103 11.08 -17.63 42.04
N LYS A 104 11.92 -17.41 43.06
CA LYS A 104 11.63 -17.85 44.43
C LYS A 104 10.29 -17.33 44.97
N SER A 105 9.84 -16.17 44.47
CA SER A 105 8.59 -15.52 44.90
C SER A 105 7.43 -15.68 43.92
N ARG A 106 7.65 -16.19 42.70
CA ARG A 106 6.60 -16.31 41.68
C ARG A 106 6.69 -17.63 40.94
N THR A 107 5.59 -18.39 41.01
CA THR A 107 5.38 -19.63 40.26
C THR A 107 4.89 -19.36 38.85
N LEU A 108 4.98 -20.36 37.95
CA LEU A 108 4.43 -20.27 36.59
C LEU A 108 2.95 -19.92 36.58
N ALA A 109 2.18 -20.53 37.48
CA ALA A 109 0.74 -20.30 37.57
C ALA A 109 0.39 -18.82 37.78
N SER A 110 1.23 -18.05 38.49
CA SER A 110 1.04 -16.62 38.71
C SER A 110 1.11 -15.76 37.44
N PHE A 111 1.69 -16.29 36.35
CA PHE A 111 1.75 -15.60 35.06
C PHE A 111 0.54 -15.87 34.17
N VAL A 112 -0.28 -16.87 34.47
CA VAL A 112 -1.45 -17.23 33.64
C VAL A 112 -2.40 -16.04 33.41
N PRO A 113 -2.77 -15.22 34.42
CA PRO A 113 -3.61 -14.04 34.18
C PRO A 113 -2.97 -13.01 33.24
N VAL A 114 -1.65 -12.81 33.34
CA VAL A 114 -0.90 -11.89 32.46
C VAL A 114 -0.91 -12.39 31.03
N ILE A 115 -0.78 -13.70 30.83
CA ILE A 115 -0.85 -14.33 29.50
C ILE A 115 -2.24 -14.13 28.89
N ILE A 116 -3.31 -14.35 29.66
CA ILE A 116 -4.69 -14.12 29.22
C ILE A 116 -4.90 -12.66 28.78
N GLN A 117 -4.42 -11.70 29.59
CA GLN A 117 -4.50 -10.28 29.25
C GLN A 117 -3.71 -9.95 27.97
N ALA A 118 -2.56 -10.58 27.76
CA ALA A 118 -1.78 -10.41 26.53
C ALA A 118 -2.55 -10.93 25.29
N VAL A 119 -3.34 -11.99 25.42
CA VAL A 119 -4.21 -12.49 24.33
C VAL A 119 -5.28 -11.46 23.97
N GLN A 120 -5.98 -10.92 24.96
CA GLN A 120 -7.02 -9.92 24.75
C GLN A 120 -6.47 -8.67 24.03
N ARG A 121 -5.35 -8.12 24.53
CA ARG A 121 -4.67 -6.98 23.90
C ARG A 121 -4.21 -7.28 22.46
N ALA A 122 -3.70 -8.48 22.21
CA ALA A 122 -3.28 -8.87 20.87
C ALA A 122 -4.47 -8.95 19.90
N SER A 123 -5.62 -9.44 20.37
CA SER A 123 -6.87 -9.48 19.60
C SER A 123 -7.35 -8.07 19.25
N GLU A 124 -7.46 -7.19 20.25
CA GLU A 124 -7.86 -5.79 20.08
C GLU A 124 -6.93 -5.04 19.12
N ALA A 125 -5.61 -5.15 19.33
CA ALA A 125 -4.62 -4.51 18.46
C ALA A 125 -4.63 -5.06 17.03
N LYS A 126 -5.04 -6.30 16.81
CA LYS A 126 -5.23 -6.83 15.46
C LYS A 126 -6.49 -6.26 14.81
N ARG A 127 -7.62 -6.25 15.51
CA ARG A 127 -8.88 -5.64 15.02
C ARG A 127 -8.68 -4.17 14.66
N GLU A 128 -8.01 -3.40 15.52
CA GLU A 128 -7.75 -1.99 15.26
C GLU A 128 -6.86 -1.79 14.02
N ARG A 129 -5.85 -2.64 13.81
CA ARG A 129 -5.01 -2.61 12.61
C ARG A 129 -5.81 -2.93 11.35
N GLU A 130 -6.69 -3.93 11.38
CA GLU A 130 -7.54 -4.29 10.26
C GLU A 130 -8.55 -3.19 9.94
N GLU A 131 -9.20 -2.59 10.94
CA GLU A 131 -10.11 -1.46 10.74
C GLU A 131 -9.38 -0.25 10.17
N ARG A 132 -8.19 0.07 10.71
CA ARG A 132 -7.36 1.16 10.19
C ARG A 132 -6.94 0.92 8.75
N GLN A 133 -6.56 -0.31 8.42
CA GLN A 133 -6.20 -0.70 7.05
C GLN A 133 -7.41 -0.58 6.11
N ARG A 134 -8.60 -1.03 6.53
CA ARG A 134 -9.84 -0.87 5.73
C ARG A 134 -10.17 0.59 5.49
N ARG A 135 -10.13 1.44 6.52
CA ARG A 135 -10.37 2.89 6.40
C ARG A 135 -9.35 3.54 5.46
N TRP A 136 -8.09 3.16 5.58
CA TRP A 136 -7.03 3.67 4.70
C TRP A 136 -7.27 3.25 3.24
N GLN A 137 -7.63 1.99 2.99
CA GLN A 137 -7.93 1.50 1.64
C GLN A 137 -9.15 2.20 1.03
N GLU A 138 -10.20 2.40 1.80
CA GLU A 138 -11.40 3.11 1.33
C GLU A 138 -11.08 4.58 1.03
N GLN A 139 -10.34 5.25 1.91
CA GLN A 139 -9.93 6.63 1.68
C GLN A 139 -9.08 6.75 0.40
N ARG A 140 -8.14 5.82 0.19
CA ARG A 140 -7.31 5.78 -1.03
C ARG A 140 -8.15 5.55 -2.29
N ARG A 141 -9.20 4.73 -2.20
CA ARG A 141 -10.13 4.49 -3.30
C ARG A 141 -10.93 5.75 -3.64
N LEU A 142 -11.46 6.45 -2.63
CA LEU A 142 -12.19 7.70 -2.81
C LEU A 142 -11.31 8.81 -3.37
N GLU A 143 -10.06 8.93 -2.90
CA GLU A 143 -9.07 9.86 -3.43
C GLU A 143 -8.76 9.58 -4.91
N GLU A 144 -8.62 8.32 -5.30
CA GLU A 144 -8.35 7.93 -6.68
C GLU A 144 -9.55 8.22 -7.60
N ILE A 145 -10.77 7.93 -7.15
CA ILE A 145 -12.00 8.28 -7.88
C ILE A 145 -12.08 9.79 -8.08
N ALA A 146 -11.87 10.58 -7.02
CA ALA A 146 -11.89 12.03 -7.09
C ALA A 146 -10.80 12.58 -8.04
N ARG A 147 -9.60 11.96 -8.03
CA ARG A 147 -8.51 12.32 -8.95
C ARG A 147 -8.88 12.04 -10.40
N GLN A 148 -9.48 10.88 -10.68
CA GLN A 148 -9.91 10.51 -12.03
C GLN A 148 -11.05 11.39 -12.53
N ASP A 149 -12.03 11.69 -11.68
CA ASP A 149 -13.13 12.60 -12.00
C ASP A 149 -12.62 14.01 -12.30
N LEU A 150 -11.69 14.52 -11.50
CA LEU A 150 -11.06 15.81 -11.73
C LEU A 150 -10.26 15.83 -13.04
N ALA A 151 -9.50 14.77 -13.34
CA ALA A 151 -8.75 14.65 -14.58
C ALA A 151 -9.68 14.63 -15.81
N ARG A 152 -10.79 13.87 -15.74
CA ARG A 152 -11.81 13.82 -16.78
C ARG A 152 -12.44 15.21 -17.00
N ASN A 153 -12.81 15.89 -15.92
CA ASN A 153 -13.41 17.23 -16.01
C ASN A 153 -12.42 18.25 -16.61
N ARG A 154 -11.13 18.17 -16.27
CA ARG A 154 -10.08 19.03 -16.85
C ARG A 154 -9.92 18.79 -18.35
N ALA A 155 -9.76 17.53 -18.77
CA ALA A 155 -9.62 17.18 -20.18
C ALA A 155 -10.84 17.61 -21.00
N HIS A 156 -12.03 17.49 -20.42
CA HIS A 156 -13.25 17.97 -21.03
C HIS A 156 -13.27 19.50 -21.19
N TYR A 157 -12.88 20.25 -20.15
CA TYR A 157 -12.75 21.71 -20.25
C TYR A 157 -11.74 22.14 -21.33
N GLU A 158 -10.59 21.47 -21.41
CA GLU A 158 -9.55 21.78 -22.42
C GLU A 158 -10.03 21.58 -23.85
N LYS A 159 -10.88 20.57 -24.10
CA LYS A 159 -11.52 20.40 -25.42
C LYS A 159 -12.42 21.57 -25.77
N TRP A 160 -13.20 22.07 -24.81
CA TRP A 160 -14.08 23.22 -25.02
C TRP A 160 -13.29 24.51 -25.25
N GLU A 161 -12.26 24.76 -24.44
CA GLU A 161 -11.36 25.91 -24.59
C GLU A 161 -10.61 25.88 -25.94
N GLY A 162 -10.12 24.71 -26.34
CA GLY A 162 -9.47 24.50 -27.63
C GLY A 162 -10.43 24.70 -28.81
N SER A 163 -11.66 24.19 -28.72
CA SER A 163 -12.69 24.38 -29.75
C SER A 163 -13.05 25.85 -29.91
N LEU A 164 -13.25 26.59 -28.80
CA LEU A 164 -13.52 28.02 -28.84
C LEU A 164 -12.36 28.79 -29.50
N SER A 165 -11.12 28.49 -29.11
CA SER A 165 -9.94 29.15 -29.68
C SER A 165 -9.84 28.90 -31.18
N MET A 166 -10.03 27.66 -31.62
CA MET A 166 -10.02 27.28 -33.04
C MET A 166 -11.12 27.99 -33.82
N GLN A 167 -12.34 28.08 -33.28
CA GLN A 167 -13.46 28.76 -33.93
C GLN A 167 -13.23 30.28 -34.03
N VAL A 168 -12.67 30.90 -32.99
CA VAL A 168 -12.30 32.33 -33.03
C VAL A 168 -11.23 32.59 -34.09
N ASP A 169 -10.22 31.73 -34.20
CA ASP A 169 -9.16 31.88 -35.21
C ASP A 169 -9.69 31.67 -36.64
N ALA A 170 -10.57 30.69 -36.84
CA ALA A 170 -11.23 30.46 -38.12
C ALA A 170 -12.14 31.63 -38.51
N TRP A 171 -12.89 32.19 -37.57
CA TRP A 171 -13.69 33.40 -37.78
C TRP A 171 -12.84 34.60 -38.19
N LYS A 172 -11.72 34.86 -37.51
CA LYS A 172 -10.78 35.94 -37.88
C LYS A 172 -10.23 35.77 -39.30
N ARG A 173 -9.82 34.55 -39.65
CA ARG A 173 -9.32 34.25 -41.01
C ARG A 173 -10.39 34.45 -42.08
N ALA A 174 -11.65 34.10 -41.78
CA ALA A 174 -12.76 34.34 -42.68
C ALA A 174 -13.00 35.85 -42.87
N ASP A 175 -12.85 36.64 -41.81
CA ASP A 175 -12.94 38.10 -41.87
C ASP A 175 -11.84 38.73 -42.73
N GLU A 176 -10.59 38.33 -42.51
CA GLU A 176 -9.44 38.75 -43.32
C GLU A 176 -9.61 38.37 -44.81
N ALA A 177 -10.11 37.16 -45.07
CA ALA A 177 -10.37 36.70 -46.43
C ALA A 177 -11.48 37.51 -47.12
N ARG A 178 -12.55 37.90 -46.41
CA ARG A 178 -13.59 38.78 -46.95
C ARG A 178 -13.03 40.15 -47.33
N ALA A 179 -12.24 40.77 -46.45
CA ALA A 179 -11.59 42.05 -46.73
C ALA A 179 -10.65 41.96 -47.94
N PHE A 180 -9.92 40.86 -48.09
CA PHE A 180 -9.08 40.61 -49.26
C PHE A 180 -9.91 40.51 -50.55
N LEU A 181 -11.00 39.74 -50.54
CA LEU A 181 -11.86 39.58 -51.72
C LEU A 181 -12.53 40.90 -52.14
N GLU A 182 -12.95 41.72 -51.16
CA GLU A 182 -13.48 43.07 -51.43
C GLU A 182 -12.43 43.96 -52.10
N ALA A 183 -11.20 43.99 -51.57
CA ALA A 183 -10.12 44.76 -52.16
C ALA A 183 -9.77 44.29 -53.59
N LEU A 184 -9.86 42.98 -53.85
CA LEU A 184 -9.57 42.38 -55.16
C LEU A 184 -10.64 42.76 -56.19
N GLU A 185 -11.92 42.74 -55.80
CA GLU A 185 -13.06 43.18 -56.62
C GLU A 185 -13.01 44.68 -56.94
N LEU A 186 -12.49 45.50 -56.01
CA LEU A 186 -12.29 46.95 -56.21
C LEU A 186 -11.15 47.28 -57.19
N GLN A 187 -10.10 46.45 -57.24
CA GLN A 187 -8.89 46.71 -58.02
C GLN A 187 -8.90 46.07 -59.41
N HIS A 188 -9.71 45.02 -59.60
CA HIS A 188 -9.73 44.22 -60.83
C HIS A 188 -11.17 43.95 -61.28
N ASP A 189 -11.53 44.40 -62.48
CA ASP A 189 -12.87 44.17 -63.09
C ASP A 189 -12.89 43.01 -64.11
N GLU A 190 -11.83 42.20 -64.12
CA GLU A 190 -11.69 41.09 -65.04
C GLU A 190 -12.75 40.00 -64.74
N PRO A 191 -13.36 39.39 -65.77
CA PRO A 191 -14.40 38.38 -65.57
C PRO A 191 -13.89 37.14 -64.81
N GLU A 192 -12.62 36.78 -64.96
CA GLU A 192 -11.97 35.68 -64.24
C GLU A 192 -11.86 35.98 -62.74
N VAL A 193 -11.55 37.22 -62.39
CA VAL A 193 -11.51 37.69 -60.99
C VAL A 193 -12.90 37.64 -60.36
N ARG A 194 -13.93 38.11 -61.05
CA ARG A 194 -15.32 38.04 -60.54
C ARG A 194 -15.77 36.60 -60.29
N ALA A 195 -15.42 35.68 -61.18
CA ALA A 195 -15.70 34.26 -61.00
C ALA A 195 -14.97 33.68 -59.78
N PHE A 196 -13.69 34.00 -59.59
CA PHE A 196 -12.91 33.59 -58.42
C PHE A 196 -13.48 34.15 -57.11
N VAL A 197 -13.83 35.44 -57.07
CA VAL A 197 -14.42 36.09 -55.88
C VAL A 197 -15.75 35.44 -55.50
N THR A 198 -16.59 35.13 -56.49
CA THR A 198 -17.89 34.48 -56.26
C THR A 198 -17.70 33.09 -55.64
N TRP A 199 -16.85 32.26 -56.25
CA TRP A 199 -16.51 30.94 -55.71
C TRP A 199 -15.91 31.03 -54.30
N ALA A 200 -15.00 31.97 -54.07
CA ALA A 200 -14.33 32.14 -52.78
C ALA A 200 -15.31 32.56 -51.67
N ARG A 201 -16.30 33.41 -51.98
CA ARG A 201 -17.36 33.78 -51.03
C ARG A 201 -18.23 32.58 -50.65
N GLU A 202 -18.64 31.77 -51.61
CA GLU A 202 -19.42 30.54 -51.35
C GLU A 202 -18.63 29.54 -50.50
N ASN A 203 -17.34 29.36 -50.80
CA ASN A 203 -16.47 28.49 -50.03
C ASN A 203 -16.24 29.00 -48.59
N LEU A 204 -16.08 30.32 -48.41
CA LEU A 204 -15.94 30.93 -47.08
C LEU A 204 -17.19 30.77 -46.22
N ALA A 205 -18.39 30.84 -46.80
CA ALA A 205 -19.65 30.66 -46.06
C ALA A 205 -19.74 29.28 -45.39
N ILE A 206 -19.16 28.25 -46.02
CA ILE A 206 -19.11 26.88 -45.47
C ILE A 206 -18.10 26.79 -44.32
N LEU A 207 -16.98 27.51 -44.43
CA LEU A 207 -15.86 27.45 -43.48
C LEU A 207 -16.00 28.41 -42.30
N ASP A 208 -16.86 29.43 -42.39
CA ASP A 208 -17.08 30.42 -41.35
C ASP A 208 -17.86 29.80 -40.16
N PRO A 209 -17.22 29.65 -38.99
CA PRO A 209 -17.86 29.06 -37.82
C PRO A 209 -18.99 29.94 -37.25
N SER A 210 -19.10 31.21 -37.63
CA SER A 210 -20.26 32.04 -37.27
C SER A 210 -21.53 31.65 -38.04
N GLN A 211 -21.38 31.01 -39.19
CA GLN A 211 -22.48 30.50 -40.02
C GLN A 211 -22.71 28.99 -39.78
N THR A 212 -21.64 28.25 -39.47
CA THR A 212 -21.68 26.82 -39.19
C THR A 212 -21.18 26.54 -37.77
N LEU A 213 -21.90 27.05 -36.76
CA LEU A 213 -21.50 26.91 -35.36
C LEU A 213 -21.46 25.43 -34.97
N ALA A 214 -20.26 24.89 -34.80
CA ALA A 214 -20.03 23.53 -34.35
C ALA A 214 -19.62 23.55 -32.87
N LEU A 215 -20.57 23.31 -31.98
CA LEU A 215 -20.26 23.12 -30.57
C LEU A 215 -19.45 21.82 -30.39
N PRO A 216 -18.44 21.82 -29.51
CA PRO A 216 -17.80 20.56 -29.10
C PRO A 216 -18.87 19.64 -28.50
N GLY A 217 -18.91 18.38 -28.94
CA GLY A 217 -19.93 17.43 -28.48
C GLY A 217 -19.86 17.17 -26.97
N GLY A 218 -21.03 17.05 -26.34
CA GLY A 218 -21.20 16.81 -24.90
C GLY A 218 -21.88 17.98 -24.17
N ASP A 219 -22.12 17.80 -22.87
CA ASP A 219 -22.63 18.87 -22.01
C ASP A 219 -21.57 19.95 -21.79
N VAL A 220 -21.97 21.13 -21.29
CA VAL A 220 -21.03 22.18 -20.88
C VAL A 220 -20.12 21.66 -19.76
N PRO A 221 -18.80 22.00 -19.75
CA PRO A 221 -17.91 21.59 -18.68
C PRO A 221 -18.43 22.05 -17.31
N LYS A 222 -18.44 21.11 -16.35
CA LYS A 222 -18.86 21.41 -14.97
C LYS A 222 -17.90 22.34 -14.23
N LEU A 223 -16.63 22.38 -14.66
CA LEU A 223 -15.63 23.29 -14.10
C LEU A 223 -15.85 24.70 -14.64
N SER A 224 -15.92 25.67 -13.73
CA SER A 224 -15.84 27.08 -14.10
C SER A 224 -14.44 27.46 -14.58
N HIS A 225 -14.34 28.56 -15.32
CA HIS A 225 -13.05 29.09 -15.77
C HIS A 225 -12.12 29.44 -14.60
N LEU A 226 -12.67 30.00 -13.51
CA LEU A 226 -11.90 30.36 -12.32
C LEU A 226 -11.33 29.11 -11.63
N GLU A 227 -12.14 28.06 -11.49
CA GLU A 227 -11.69 26.77 -10.93
C GLU A 227 -10.61 26.14 -11.83
N ARG A 228 -10.80 26.14 -13.15
CA ARG A 228 -9.78 25.64 -14.09
C ARG A 228 -8.46 26.38 -13.94
N ARG A 229 -8.49 27.71 -13.81
CA ARG A 229 -7.29 28.55 -13.64
C ARG A 229 -6.56 28.24 -12.33
N ASN A 230 -7.31 28.10 -11.24
CA ASN A 230 -6.75 27.80 -9.92
C ASN A 230 -6.13 26.39 -9.84
N LEU A 231 -6.63 25.44 -10.63
CA LEU A 231 -6.08 24.09 -10.73
C LEU A 231 -4.72 24.02 -11.45
N GLY A 232 -4.28 25.11 -12.11
CA GLY A 232 -3.02 25.21 -12.84
C GLY A 232 -2.96 24.33 -14.10
N ARG A 233 -1.88 24.44 -14.89
CA ARG A 233 -1.60 23.44 -15.94
C ARG A 233 -1.15 22.13 -15.29
N PRO A 234 -1.57 20.95 -15.78
CA PRO A 234 -1.06 19.69 -15.28
C PRO A 234 0.47 19.70 -15.39
N ARG A 235 1.17 19.51 -14.26
CA ARG A 235 2.61 19.28 -14.29
C ARG A 235 2.84 17.97 -15.03
N PRO A 236 3.74 17.92 -16.03
CA PRO A 236 4.14 16.64 -16.60
C PRO A 236 4.62 15.75 -15.45
N GLU A 237 4.17 14.49 -15.43
CA GLU A 237 4.62 13.51 -14.44
C GLU A 237 6.13 13.34 -14.62
N THR A 238 6.91 14.02 -13.81
CA THR A 238 8.34 13.77 -13.67
C THR A 238 8.47 12.46 -12.93
N TRP A 239 8.66 11.36 -13.66
CA TRP A 239 9.04 10.10 -13.06
C TRP A 239 10.35 10.35 -12.30
N ALA A 240 10.35 10.10 -10.99
CA ALA A 240 11.58 10.12 -10.23
C ALA A 240 12.51 9.07 -10.85
N ARG A 241 13.60 9.53 -11.46
CA ARG A 241 14.71 8.65 -11.84
C ARG A 241 15.31 8.16 -10.53
N TRP A 242 15.01 6.91 -10.19
CA TRP A 242 15.70 6.13 -9.16
C TRP A 242 16.93 5.48 -9.77
#